data_AF-A0A368H2A9-F1
#
_entry.id   AF-A0A368H2A9-F1
#
_cell.length_a   1.000
_cell.length_b   1.000
_cell.length_c   1.000
_cell.angle_alpha   90.00
_cell.angle_beta   90.00
_cell.angle_gamma   90.00
#
_symmetry.space_group_name_H-M   'P 1'
#
loop_
_entity.id
_entity.type
_entity.pdbx_description
1 polymer ?
#
loop_
_entity_poly.entity_id
_entity_poly.type
_entity_poly.pdbx_seq_one_letter_code
_entity_poly.pdbx_strand_id
1 'polypeptide(L)'
;MIAGNHDHFGNVSAQVAYTNHSHKWHFPNLYYKLTFNVGDSTTVDVLMIDTIVLCGNTADIENGGFFDMLWNKSHDPEGPTDPEKAEEQWQWIRETLNSSRADYLFVGGHYPIHSVASHGPTHCLLERLDPMLKAFNVSAYFAGHDHTLQV
;
A
#
# COMPACT_ATOMS: atom_id res chain seq x y z
N MET A 1 7.77 1.87 7.59
CA MET A 1 8.06 2.02 6.14
C MET A 1 7.14 1.13 5.33
N ILE A 2 6.85 1.50 4.07
CA ILE A 2 6.15 0.69 3.07
C ILE A 2 6.91 0.86 1.75
N ALA A 3 6.92 -0.16 0.90
CA ALA A 3 7.52 -0.09 -0.43
C ALA A 3 6.53 0.48 -1.46
N GLY A 4 7.04 1.31 -2.37
CA GLY A 4 6.36 1.78 -3.57
C GLY A 4 6.82 1.08 -4.84
N ASN A 5 6.28 1.52 -5.98
CA ASN A 5 6.59 0.97 -7.30
C ASN A 5 8.11 0.98 -7.60
N HIS A 6 8.79 2.09 -7.29
CA HIS A 6 10.23 2.22 -7.51
C HIS A 6 11.08 1.31 -6.63
N ASP A 7 10.64 1.04 -5.39
CA ASP A 7 11.34 0.12 -4.50
C ASP A 7 11.33 -1.31 -5.07
N HIS A 8 10.20 -1.70 -5.69
CA HIS A 8 9.99 -3.00 -6.32
C HIS A 8 10.70 -3.17 -7.67
N PHE A 9 11.17 -2.10 -8.32
CA PHE A 9 12.14 -2.23 -9.42
C PHE A 9 13.53 -2.63 -8.90
N GLY A 10 13.82 -2.35 -7.63
CA GLY A 10 15.04 -2.74 -6.94
C GLY A 10 14.90 -4.05 -6.16
N ASN A 11 15.55 -4.10 -4.99
CA ASN A 11 15.49 -5.25 -4.09
C ASN A 11 14.82 -4.85 -2.77
N VAL A 12 13.49 -5.00 -2.71
CA VAL A 12 12.71 -4.67 -1.50
C VAL A 12 13.10 -5.55 -0.31
N SER A 13 13.52 -6.81 -0.54
CA SER A 13 14.01 -7.68 0.52
C SER A 13 15.23 -7.10 1.23
N ALA A 14 16.08 -6.34 0.52
CA ALA A 14 17.20 -5.63 1.14
C ALA A 14 16.70 -4.49 2.07
N GLN A 15 15.63 -3.80 1.69
CA GLN A 15 15.00 -2.78 2.54
C GLN A 15 14.37 -3.39 3.79
N VAL A 16 13.72 -4.55 3.67
CA VAL A 16 13.20 -5.30 4.82
C VAL A 16 14.35 -5.75 5.73
N ALA A 17 15.40 -6.35 5.15
CA ALA A 17 16.59 -6.79 5.89
C ALA A 17 17.30 -5.62 6.62
N TYR A 18 17.21 -4.40 6.08
CA TYR A 18 17.78 -3.20 6.69
C TYR A 18 17.18 -2.86 8.06
N THR A 19 16.00 -3.38 8.40
CA THR A 19 15.42 -3.31 9.76
C THR A 19 16.37 -3.87 10.83
N ASN A 20 17.18 -4.88 10.50
CA ASN A 20 18.16 -5.46 11.42
C ASN A 20 19.44 -4.63 11.56
N HIS A 21 19.62 -3.60 10.71
CA HIS A 21 20.80 -2.76 10.70
C HIS A 21 20.59 -1.40 11.38
N SER A 22 19.35 -0.87 11.41
CA SER A 22 19.06 0.44 11.99
C SER A 22 17.75 0.42 12.80
N HIS A 23 17.84 0.74 14.09
CA HIS A 23 16.65 0.85 14.96
C HIS A 23 15.68 1.97 14.54
N LYS A 24 16.14 2.95 13.74
CA LYS A 24 15.27 3.99 13.18
C LYS A 24 14.50 3.50 11.96
N TRP A 25 14.93 2.40 11.35
CA TRP A 25 14.29 1.80 10.20
C TRP A 25 13.38 0.66 10.64
N HIS A 26 12.07 0.90 10.58
CA HIS A 26 11.08 -0.12 10.88
C HIS A 26 10.36 -0.54 9.60
N PHE A 27 10.80 -1.65 9.02
CA PHE A 27 10.19 -2.31 7.87
C PHE A 27 10.28 -3.85 8.01
N PRO A 28 9.54 -4.44 8.98
CA PRO A 28 9.74 -5.83 9.37
C PRO A 28 9.26 -6.85 8.33
N ASN A 29 8.31 -6.47 7.46
CA ASN A 29 7.78 -7.28 6.36
C ASN A 29 7.12 -6.34 5.33
N LEU A 30 6.76 -6.84 4.14
CA LEU A 30 6.09 -6.07 3.08
C LEU A 30 4.75 -5.48 3.54
N TYR A 31 3.99 -6.25 4.33
CA TYR A 31 2.79 -5.80 5.01
C TYR A 31 2.80 -6.27 6.46
N TYR A 32 2.33 -5.41 7.36
CA TYR A 32 2.38 -5.64 8.80
C TYR A 32 1.42 -4.70 9.53
N LYS A 33 1.11 -5.02 10.77
CA LYS A 33 0.27 -4.19 11.65
C LYS A 33 1.14 -3.56 12.73
N LEU A 34 0.85 -2.30 13.03
CA LEU A 34 1.34 -1.57 14.19
C LEU A 34 0.16 -1.31 15.14
N THR A 35 0.41 -1.39 16.44
CA THR A 35 -0.55 -1.03 17.48
C THR A 35 0.10 -0.04 18.43
N PHE A 36 -0.62 1.05 18.74
CA PHE A 36 -0.18 2.10 19.64
C PHE A 36 -1.20 2.32 20.74
N ASN A 37 -0.71 2.56 21.95
CA ASN A 37 -1.52 3.12 23.04
C ASN A 37 -1.26 4.63 23.08
N VAL A 38 -2.32 5.42 22.96
CA VAL A 38 -2.29 6.87 23.00
C VAL A 38 -2.99 7.33 24.28
N GLY A 39 -2.22 7.88 25.22
CA GLY A 39 -2.73 8.14 26.56
C GLY A 39 -3.10 6.86 27.31
N ASP A 40 -4.06 6.97 28.23
CA ASP A 40 -4.34 5.89 29.19
C ASP A 40 -5.35 4.84 28.69
N SER A 41 -6.17 5.17 27.69
CA SER A 41 -7.30 4.30 27.28
C SER A 41 -7.53 4.22 25.78
N THR A 42 -6.81 4.98 24.95
CA THR A 42 -7.04 5.00 23.50
C THR A 42 -6.02 4.12 22.80
N THR A 43 -6.51 3.32 21.86
CA THR A 43 -5.74 2.38 21.06
C THR A 43 -5.85 2.74 19.58
N VAL A 44 -4.73 2.65 18.87
CA VAL A 44 -4.65 2.93 17.43
C VAL A 44 -3.99 1.76 16.74
N ASP A 45 -4.68 1.17 15.78
CA ASP A 45 -4.10 0.19 14.86
C ASP A 45 -3.78 0.87 13.52
N VAL A 46 -2.62 0.55 12.97
CA VAL A 46 -2.22 0.97 11.62
C VAL A 46 -1.80 -0.27 10.83
N LEU A 47 -2.52 -0.57 9.74
CA LEU A 47 -2.15 -1.62 8.80
C LEU A 47 -1.31 -1.00 7.70
N MET A 48 -0.09 -1.48 7.56
CA MET A 48 0.85 -1.11 6.51
C MET A 48 0.73 -2.17 5.42
N ILE A 49 0.29 -1.81 4.22
CA ILE A 49 0.05 -2.74 3.10
C ILE A 49 1.00 -2.45 1.94
N ASP A 50 1.47 -3.50 1.28
CA ASP A 50 2.19 -3.40 0.02
C ASP A 50 1.20 -3.42 -1.14
N THR A 51 0.98 -2.26 -1.80
CA THR A 51 0.01 -2.17 -2.90
C THR A 51 0.54 -2.76 -4.22
N ILE A 52 1.85 -2.98 -4.33
CA ILE A 52 2.48 -3.56 -5.52
C ILE A 52 2.25 -5.07 -5.52
N VAL A 53 2.39 -5.72 -4.35
CA VAL A 53 2.03 -7.15 -4.20
C VAL A 53 0.54 -7.36 -4.50
N LEU A 54 -0.34 -6.46 -4.07
CA LEU A 54 -1.78 -6.58 -4.25
C LEU A 54 -2.25 -6.38 -5.70
N CYS A 55 -1.73 -5.36 -6.37
CA CYS A 55 -2.28 -4.86 -7.64
C CYS A 55 -1.33 -4.97 -8.81
N GLY A 56 -0.05 -5.26 -8.58
CA GLY A 56 0.99 -5.22 -9.61
C GLY A 56 1.83 -3.95 -9.56
N ASN A 57 2.96 -3.98 -10.25
CA ASN A 57 3.81 -2.81 -10.41
C ASN A 57 3.37 -2.01 -11.65
N THR A 58 3.41 -0.68 -11.58
CA THR A 58 3.27 0.18 -12.76
C THR A 58 4.47 -0.01 -13.70
N ALA A 59 4.30 0.27 -14.99
CA ALA A 59 5.46 0.33 -15.88
C ALA A 59 6.43 1.44 -15.43
N ASP A 60 7.74 1.20 -15.51
CA ASP A 60 8.75 2.22 -15.25
C ASP A 60 8.83 3.19 -16.43
N ILE A 61 8.00 4.24 -16.40
CA ILE A 61 7.98 5.26 -17.45
C ILE A 61 9.08 6.31 -17.23
N GLU A 62 9.57 6.48 -16.00
CA GLU A 62 10.65 7.43 -15.69
C GLU A 62 12.00 6.98 -16.28
N ASN A 63 12.23 5.65 -16.38
CA ASN A 63 13.36 5.08 -17.12
C ASN A 63 12.98 4.50 -18.50
N GLY A 64 11.73 4.71 -18.92
CA GLY A 64 11.18 4.20 -20.18
C GLY A 64 11.78 4.89 -21.40
N GLY A 65 11.95 4.14 -22.49
CA GLY A 65 12.43 4.71 -23.75
C GLY A 65 11.36 5.55 -24.45
N PHE A 66 11.72 6.23 -25.54
CA PHE A 66 10.78 6.95 -26.42
C PHE A 66 9.56 6.11 -26.85
N PHE A 67 9.70 4.79 -26.92
CA PHE A 67 8.60 3.86 -27.21
C PHE A 67 7.61 3.71 -26.04
N ASP A 68 8.06 3.70 -24.78
CA ASP A 68 7.16 3.62 -23.62
C ASP A 68 6.32 4.89 -23.43
N MET A 69 6.80 6.02 -23.95
CA MET A 69 6.02 7.28 -24.00
C MET A 69 4.94 7.27 -25.09
N LEU A 70 5.17 6.54 -26.20
CA LEU A 70 4.23 6.40 -27.32
C LEU A 70 3.13 5.38 -27.04
N TRP A 71 3.48 4.31 -26.33
CA TRP A 71 2.53 3.33 -25.82
C TRP A 71 2.05 3.83 -24.47
N ASN A 72 0.90 4.49 -24.47
CA ASN A 72 0.16 4.97 -23.31
C ASN A 72 -0.27 3.80 -22.39
N LYS A 73 0.70 3.02 -21.90
CA LYS A 73 0.49 1.96 -20.92
C LYS A 73 -0.18 2.62 -19.74
N SER A 74 -1.31 2.07 -19.32
CA SER A 74 -2.09 2.59 -18.23
C SER A 74 -1.17 2.89 -17.05
N HIS A 75 -1.31 4.08 -16.46
CA HIS A 75 -0.71 4.40 -15.15
C HIS A 75 -1.23 3.45 -14.05
N ASP A 76 -2.30 2.71 -14.34
CA ASP A 76 -2.87 1.69 -13.46
C ASP A 76 -2.14 0.35 -13.67
N PRO A 77 -1.71 -0.34 -12.59
CA PRO A 77 -1.10 -1.66 -12.69
C PRO A 77 -2.07 -2.70 -13.25
N GLU A 78 -1.56 -3.60 -14.10
CA GLU A 78 -2.37 -4.58 -14.85
C GLU A 78 -2.71 -5.85 -14.04
N GLY A 79 -2.29 -5.93 -12.78
CA GLY A 79 -2.50 -7.07 -11.90
C GLY A 79 -1.22 -7.58 -11.22
N PRO A 80 -1.35 -8.35 -10.13
CA PRO A 80 -0.22 -8.83 -9.35
C PRO A 80 0.65 -9.82 -10.12
N THR A 81 1.97 -9.73 -9.96
CA THR A 81 2.92 -10.71 -10.52
C THR A 81 2.73 -12.10 -9.95
N ASP A 82 2.33 -12.19 -8.68
CA ASP A 82 2.04 -13.43 -7.96
C ASP A 82 0.62 -13.35 -7.36
N PRO A 83 -0.39 -13.87 -8.09
CA PRO A 83 -1.79 -13.81 -7.64
C PRO A 83 -2.07 -14.54 -6.32
N GLU A 84 -1.30 -15.59 -6.00
CA GLU A 84 -1.47 -16.34 -4.76
C GLU A 84 -1.04 -15.48 -3.57
N LYS A 85 0.14 -14.84 -3.64
CA LYS A 85 0.59 -13.90 -2.60
C LYS A 85 -0.29 -12.67 -2.48
N ALA A 86 -0.81 -12.18 -3.60
CA ALA A 86 -1.78 -11.09 -3.57
C ALA A 86 -3.02 -11.50 -2.77
N GLU A 87 -3.56 -12.69 -3.03
CA GLU A 87 -4.74 -13.20 -2.31
C GLU A 87 -4.45 -13.48 -0.83
N GLU A 88 -3.26 -13.98 -0.48
CA GLU A 88 -2.82 -14.11 0.92
C GLU A 88 -2.86 -12.76 1.65
N GLN A 89 -2.34 -11.70 1.03
CA GLN A 89 -2.36 -10.37 1.63
C GLN A 89 -3.78 -9.80 1.68
N TRP A 90 -4.63 -10.05 0.67
CA TRP A 90 -6.04 -9.63 0.70
C TRP A 90 -6.81 -10.28 1.84
N GLN A 91 -6.60 -11.58 2.07
CA GLN A 91 -7.19 -12.31 3.20
C GLN A 91 -6.66 -11.76 4.52
N TRP A 92 -5.34 -11.56 4.63
CA TRP A 92 -4.72 -10.98 5.81
C TRP A 92 -5.28 -9.59 6.15
N ILE A 93 -5.49 -8.71 5.15
CA ILE A 93 -6.10 -7.39 5.34
C ILE A 93 -7.49 -7.57 5.95
N ARG A 94 -8.35 -8.38 5.33
CA ARG A 94 -9.73 -8.60 5.78
C ARG A 94 -9.78 -9.12 7.21
N GLU A 95 -8.96 -10.11 7.54
CA GLU A 95 -8.90 -10.70 8.88
C GLU A 95 -8.38 -9.71 9.92
N THR A 96 -7.36 -8.93 9.56
CA THR A 96 -6.77 -7.93 10.46
C THR A 96 -7.74 -6.78 10.73
N LEU A 97 -8.46 -6.30 9.70
CA LEU A 97 -9.53 -5.31 9.87
C LEU A 97 -10.67 -5.85 10.75
N ASN A 98 -11.15 -7.07 10.48
CA ASN A 98 -12.25 -7.68 11.24
C ASN A 98 -11.90 -7.98 12.71
N SER A 99 -10.62 -8.28 13.00
CA SER A 99 -10.14 -8.59 14.34
C SER A 99 -9.73 -7.37 15.16
N SER A 100 -9.51 -6.22 14.53
CA SER A 100 -9.15 -5.00 15.26
C SER A 100 -10.28 -4.58 16.21
N ARG A 101 -9.88 -4.13 17.40
CA ARG A 101 -10.76 -3.53 18.42
C ARG A 101 -10.27 -2.14 18.81
N ALA A 102 -9.37 -1.58 18.00
CA ALA A 102 -8.78 -0.28 18.29
C ALA A 102 -9.81 0.83 18.15
N ASP A 103 -9.66 1.90 18.94
CA ASP A 103 -10.53 3.08 18.85
C ASP A 103 -10.38 3.78 17.49
N TYR A 104 -9.17 3.77 16.93
CA TYR A 104 -8.88 4.25 15.58
C TYR A 104 -8.15 3.18 14.77
N LEU A 105 -8.53 3.07 13.51
CA LEU A 105 -7.99 2.10 12.58
C LEU A 105 -7.58 2.81 11.30
N PHE A 106 -6.29 2.78 10.98
CA PHE A 106 -5.74 3.38 9.78
C PHE A 106 -5.15 2.33 8.86
N VAL A 107 -5.16 2.60 7.56
CA VAL A 107 -4.48 1.77 6.56
C VAL A 107 -3.55 2.68 5.75
N GLY A 108 -2.30 2.28 5.58
CA GLY A 108 -1.32 2.96 4.74
C GLY A 108 -0.88 2.07 3.60
N GLY A 109 -0.80 2.60 2.38
CA GLY A 109 -0.25 1.94 1.19
C GLY A 109 0.46 2.94 0.28
N HIS A 110 1.03 2.48 -0.84
CA HIS A 110 1.68 3.39 -1.79
C HIS A 110 0.68 4.00 -2.78
N TYR A 111 -0.08 3.16 -3.48
CA TYR A 111 -1.03 3.60 -4.50
C TYR A 111 -2.31 4.22 -3.92
N PRO A 112 -2.87 5.29 -4.51
CA PRO A 112 -4.10 5.91 -4.03
C PRO A 112 -5.35 5.08 -4.41
N ILE A 113 -6.32 4.99 -3.49
CA ILE A 113 -7.69 4.54 -3.85
C ILE A 113 -8.37 5.60 -4.71
N HIS A 114 -8.28 6.87 -4.28
CA HIS A 114 -8.82 8.03 -4.98
C HIS A 114 -7.70 9.04 -5.19
N SER A 115 -7.59 9.58 -6.39
CA SER A 115 -6.72 10.71 -6.70
C SER A 115 -7.24 11.45 -7.94
N VAL A 116 -7.03 12.76 -7.98
CA VAL A 116 -7.33 13.62 -9.14
C VAL A 116 -6.07 14.10 -9.87
N ALA A 117 -4.90 13.59 -9.47
CA ALA A 117 -3.61 13.94 -10.05
C ALA A 117 -3.25 13.03 -11.24
N SER A 118 -1.98 13.00 -11.63
CA SER A 118 -1.53 12.39 -12.90
C SER A 118 -1.76 10.89 -12.99
N HIS A 119 -1.62 10.15 -11.89
CA HIS A 119 -1.85 8.71 -11.89
C HIS A 119 -3.34 8.37 -11.70
N GLY A 120 -4.06 9.19 -10.94
CA GLY A 120 -5.48 9.02 -10.70
C GLY A 120 -5.79 7.83 -9.78
N PRO A 121 -7.05 7.37 -9.74
CA PRO A 121 -7.45 6.25 -8.89
C PRO A 121 -6.89 4.91 -9.37
N THR A 122 -6.42 4.07 -8.44
CA THR A 122 -5.99 2.70 -8.76
C THR A 122 -7.18 1.73 -8.74
N HIS A 123 -7.54 1.15 -9.89
CA HIS A 123 -8.80 0.42 -10.05
C HIS A 123 -8.88 -0.83 -9.16
N CYS A 124 -7.78 -1.59 -9.08
CA CYS A 124 -7.67 -2.75 -8.19
C CYS A 124 -7.99 -2.40 -6.72
N LEU A 125 -7.58 -1.23 -6.23
CA LEU A 125 -7.87 -0.77 -4.87
C LEU A 125 -9.31 -0.25 -4.72
N LEU A 126 -9.83 0.44 -5.74
CA LEU A 126 -11.25 0.84 -5.79
C LEU A 126 -12.20 -0.36 -5.70
N GLU A 127 -11.88 -1.44 -6.40
CA GLU A 127 -12.76 -2.61 -6.45
C GLU A 127 -12.65 -3.48 -5.19
N ARG A 128 -11.45 -3.65 -4.63
CA ARG A 128 -11.20 -4.60 -3.55
C ARG A 128 -11.01 -3.94 -2.19
N LEU A 129 -10.21 -2.89 -2.09
CA LEU A 129 -9.83 -2.30 -0.80
C LEU A 129 -10.91 -1.35 -0.28
N ASP A 130 -11.40 -0.42 -1.11
CA ASP A 130 -12.37 0.60 -0.71
C ASP A 130 -13.65 0.02 -0.07
N PRO A 131 -14.29 -1.03 -0.62
CA PRO A 131 -15.45 -1.65 0.04
C PRO A 131 -15.10 -2.27 1.40
N MET A 132 -13.89 -2.83 1.56
CA MET A 132 -13.46 -3.39 2.85
C MET A 132 -13.23 -2.29 3.89
N LEU A 133 -12.57 -1.19 3.52
CA LEU A 133 -12.33 -0.07 4.43
C LEU A 133 -13.66 0.50 4.95
N LYS A 134 -14.65 0.65 4.07
CA LYS A 134 -16.02 1.07 4.42
C LYS A 134 -16.72 0.06 5.31
N ALA A 135 -16.65 -1.24 4.99
CA ALA A 135 -17.31 -2.28 5.76
C ALA A 135 -16.78 -2.40 7.21
N PHE A 136 -15.50 -2.13 7.41
CA PHE A 136 -14.85 -2.22 8.73
C PHE A 136 -14.65 -0.85 9.42
N ASN A 137 -15.30 0.21 8.94
CA ASN A 137 -15.23 1.57 9.50
C ASN A 137 -13.78 2.07 9.74
N VAL A 138 -12.90 1.85 8.77
CA VAL A 138 -11.53 2.36 8.81
C VAL A 138 -11.56 3.89 8.87
N SER A 139 -10.79 4.48 9.79
CA SER A 139 -10.77 5.91 10.08
C SER A 139 -10.20 6.73 8.93
N ALA A 140 -9.10 6.27 8.32
CA ALA A 140 -8.55 6.86 7.10
C ALA A 140 -7.62 5.90 6.36
N TYR A 141 -7.50 6.15 5.05
CA TYR A 141 -6.48 5.55 4.20
C TYR A 141 -5.43 6.60 3.82
N PHE A 142 -4.15 6.26 3.97
CA PHE A 142 -3.04 7.12 3.58
C PHE A 142 -2.30 6.51 2.39
N ALA A 143 -2.08 7.32 1.36
CA ALA A 143 -1.31 6.96 0.18
C ALA A 143 -0.40 8.09 -0.28
N GLY A 144 0.57 7.72 -1.12
CA GLY A 144 1.42 8.64 -1.84
C GLY A 144 1.25 8.43 -3.34
N HIS A 145 2.36 8.10 -4.01
CA HIS A 145 2.46 7.84 -5.45
C HIS A 145 2.22 9.08 -6.32
N ASP A 146 1.08 9.75 -6.17
CA ASP A 146 0.91 11.08 -6.74
C ASP A 146 1.69 12.11 -5.91
N HIS A 147 2.59 12.84 -6.57
CA HIS A 147 3.49 13.82 -5.94
C HIS A 147 2.77 15.15 -5.63
N THR A 148 1.62 15.07 -4.95
CA THR A 148 0.76 16.18 -4.56
C THR A 148 0.17 15.92 -3.17
N LEU A 149 -0.38 16.97 -2.53
CA LEU A 149 -1.18 16.83 -1.31
C LEU A 149 -2.66 16.99 -1.67
N GLN A 150 -3.50 16.08 -1.17
CA GLN A 150 -4.94 16.04 -1.41
C GLN A 150 -5.68 15.82 -0.09
N VAL A 151 -6.86 16.42 0.06
CA VAL A 151 -7.73 16.37 1.25
C VAL A 151 -9.18 16.15 0.88
#